data_AF-A0A822ED16-F1
#
_entry.id   AF-A0A822ED16-F1
#
_cell.length_a   1.000
_cell.length_b   1.000
_cell.length_c   1.000
_cell.angle_alpha   90.00
_cell.angle_beta   90.00
_cell.angle_gamma   90.00
#
_symmetry.space_group_name_H-M   'P 1'
#
loop_
_entity.id
_entity.type
_entity.pdbx_description
1 polymer ?
#
loop_
_entity_poly.entity_id
_entity_poly.type
_entity_poly.pdbx_seq_one_letter_code
_entity_poly.pdbx_strand_id
1 'polypeptide(L)'
;MLEFKQEYKDNQIEIIVDNARTHTTKAYSLQEFGKNIGTRCPVEKIEYVDENGATKVIDCYFKQGTNKDKSKGLVELCKELGVQLPAKIKLDEIREILSKHRAFQNLTKLEMLATKYNVKIIYCPKYHCELNAIEGLWCNQKAFVRSRTDQSFEKMLKLISDSRIHFVEREIA
;
A
#
# COMPACT_ATOMS: atom_id res chain seq x y z
N MET A 1 -18.93 -11.63 -21.28
CA MET A 1 -17.55 -11.16 -21.53
C MET A 1 -17.44 -9.82 -20.83
N LEU A 2 -16.47 -9.61 -19.93
CA LEU A 2 -16.33 -8.33 -19.23
C LEU A 2 -15.78 -7.32 -20.25
N GLU A 3 -16.57 -6.30 -20.58
CA GLU A 3 -16.14 -5.25 -21.51
C GLU A 3 -15.07 -4.39 -20.83
N PHE A 4 -13.93 -4.24 -21.50
CA PHE A 4 -12.86 -3.38 -21.03
C PHE A 4 -13.33 -1.93 -21.11
N LYS A 5 -13.37 -1.21 -19.99
CA LYS A 5 -13.79 0.19 -20.00
C LYS A 5 -12.80 1.01 -20.83
N GLN A 6 -13.32 1.72 -21.84
CA GLN A 6 -12.55 2.64 -22.69
C GLN A 6 -11.74 3.67 -21.88
N GLU A 7 -12.22 4.02 -20.69
CA GLU A 7 -11.57 4.94 -19.75
C GLU A 7 -10.16 4.49 -19.31
N TYR A 8 -9.83 3.20 -19.44
CA TYR A 8 -8.51 2.67 -19.09
C TYR A 8 -7.56 2.52 -20.28
N LYS A 9 -8.01 2.83 -21.50
CA LYS A 9 -7.17 2.83 -22.70
C LYS A 9 -6.06 3.88 -22.55
N ASP A 10 -4.84 3.56 -22.99
CA ASP A 10 -3.66 4.44 -23.00
C ASP A 10 -3.05 4.84 -21.63
N ASN A 11 -3.43 4.17 -20.53
CA ASN A 11 -2.76 4.39 -19.24
C ASN A 11 -1.39 3.68 -19.20
N GLN A 12 -0.36 4.39 -18.73
CA GLN A 12 0.94 3.79 -18.47
C GLN A 12 0.87 2.97 -17.17
N ILE A 13 0.86 1.64 -17.31
CA ILE A 13 0.86 0.71 -16.18
C ILE A 13 2.31 0.38 -15.83
N GLU A 14 2.78 0.87 -14.68
CA GLU A 14 4.09 0.50 -14.15
C GLU A 14 3.93 -0.65 -13.14
N ILE A 15 4.57 -1.78 -13.42
CA ILE A 15 4.55 -2.95 -12.53
C ILE A 15 5.77 -2.86 -11.62
N ILE A 16 5.57 -2.36 -10.40
CA ILE A 16 6.60 -2.29 -9.37
C ILE A 16 6.62 -3.64 -8.63
N VAL A 17 7.67 -4.42 -8.86
CA VAL A 17 7.92 -5.65 -8.10
C VAL A 17 8.84 -5.30 -6.93
N ASP A 18 8.23 -4.97 -5.79
CA ASP A 18 8.96 -4.85 -4.53
C ASP A 18 8.87 -6.17 -3.76
N ASN A 19 9.93 -6.53 -3.02
CA ASN A 19 9.98 -7.71 -2.15
C ASN A 19 9.22 -7.44 -0.84
N ALA A 20 8.06 -6.78 -0.96
CA ALA A 20 7.19 -6.40 0.12
C ALA A 20 6.41 -7.65 0.55
N ARG A 21 7.02 -8.46 1.43
CA ARG A 21 6.30 -9.48 2.19
C ARG A 21 5.07 -8.79 2.81
N THR A 22 3.90 -9.40 2.63
CA THR A 22 2.59 -8.98 3.14
C THR A 22 2.53 -9.02 4.67
N HIS A 23 3.36 -8.21 5.31
CA HIS A 23 3.25 -7.90 6.73
C HIS A 23 2.36 -6.67 6.81
N THR A 24 1.13 -6.87 7.31
CA THR A 24 0.30 -5.79 7.86
C THR A 24 1.20 -4.89 8.69
N THR A 25 1.21 -3.59 8.37
CA THR A 25 2.26 -2.67 8.86
C THR A 25 2.07 -2.29 10.32
N LYS A 26 0.91 -2.59 10.93
CA LYS A 26 0.59 -2.21 12.31
C LYS A 26 0.21 -3.45 13.12
N ALA A 27 0.99 -3.72 14.16
CA ALA A 27 0.78 -4.80 15.12
C ALA A 27 -0.05 -4.37 16.33
N TYR A 28 -0.62 -3.16 16.30
CA TYR A 28 -1.30 -2.54 17.44
C TYR A 28 -2.73 -2.16 17.09
N SER A 29 -3.60 -2.16 18.09
CA SER A 29 -5.00 -1.77 17.94
C SER A 29 -5.30 -0.44 18.63
N LEU A 30 -6.18 0.38 18.03
CA LEU A 30 -6.78 1.55 18.68
C LEU A 30 -7.49 1.22 20.01
N GLN A 31 -7.92 -0.03 20.21
CA GLN A 31 -8.52 -0.46 21.47
C GLN A 31 -7.50 -0.54 22.63
N GLU A 32 -6.21 -0.68 22.33
CA GLU A 32 -5.15 -0.78 23.32
C GLU A 32 -4.69 0.58 23.86
N PHE A 33 -5.07 1.67 23.18
CA PHE A 33 -4.78 3.02 23.63
C PHE A 33 -5.78 3.50 24.68
N GLY A 34 -5.27 4.17 25.71
CA GLY A 34 -6.07 4.89 26.68
C GLY A 34 -6.35 6.34 26.28
N LYS A 35 -7.36 6.94 26.93
CA LYS A 35 -7.84 8.28 26.60
C LYS A 35 -6.86 9.39 26.99
N ASN A 36 -6.30 9.29 28.19
CA ASN A 36 -5.59 10.37 28.88
C ASN A 36 -4.08 10.14 28.89
N ILE A 37 -3.31 11.16 29.27
CA ILE A 37 -1.86 11.10 29.43
C ILE A 37 -1.49 10.05 30.49
N GLY A 38 -0.43 9.27 30.23
CA GLY A 38 0.08 8.25 31.14
C GLY A 38 -0.75 6.97 31.19
N THR A 39 -1.67 6.78 30.25
CA THR A 39 -2.48 5.57 30.15
C THR A 39 -1.88 4.55 29.17
N ARG A 40 -2.56 3.43 28.92
CA ARG A 40 -2.03 2.36 28.05
C ARG A 40 -1.67 2.88 26.66
N CYS A 41 -0.49 2.53 26.16
CA CYS A 41 -0.03 2.82 24.81
C CYS A 41 0.84 1.66 24.34
N PRO A 42 0.44 0.90 23.30
CA PRO A 42 1.13 -0.31 22.87
C PRO A 42 2.41 -0.04 22.07
N VAL A 43 2.60 1.19 21.58
CA VAL A 43 3.70 1.56 20.68
C VAL A 43 4.42 2.81 21.15
N GLU A 44 5.69 2.91 20.77
CA GLU A 44 6.52 4.10 21.02
C GLU A 44 6.32 5.18 19.97
N LYS A 45 6.09 4.79 18.71
CA LYS A 45 5.97 5.70 17.57
C LYS A 45 4.93 5.20 16.58
N ILE A 46 4.28 6.15 15.91
CA ILE A 46 3.32 5.91 14.83
C ILE A 46 3.90 6.56 13.57
N GLU A 47 4.20 5.74 12.57
CA GLU A 47 4.63 6.19 11.26
C GLU A 47 3.46 6.13 10.27
N TYR A 48 3.29 7.18 9.48
CA TYR A 48 2.27 7.24 8.44
C TYR A 48 2.69 8.15 7.29
N VAL A 49 2.03 8.00 6.13
CA VAL A 49 2.19 8.88 4.97
C VAL A 49 1.03 9.86 4.96
N ASP A 50 1.33 11.16 4.91
CA ASP A 50 0.31 12.21 4.84
C ASP A 50 -0.33 12.32 3.45
N GLU A 51 -1.23 13.28 3.25
CA GLU A 51 -1.92 13.50 1.98
C GLU A 51 -0.97 13.91 0.85
N ASN A 52 0.20 14.46 1.19
CA ASN A 52 1.21 14.94 0.24
C ASN A 52 2.27 13.87 -0.07
N GLY A 53 2.09 12.64 0.41
CA GLY A 53 3.07 11.56 0.21
C GLY A 53 4.30 11.66 1.13
N ALA A 54 4.32 12.57 2.09
CA ALA A 54 5.44 12.74 3.01
C ALA A 54 5.31 11.78 4.21
N THR A 55 6.41 11.13 4.57
CA THR A 55 6.47 10.28 5.77
C THR A 55 6.48 11.15 7.02
N LYS A 56 5.50 10.94 7.90
CA LYS A 56 5.37 11.56 9.20
C LYS A 56 5.56 10.52 10.29
N VAL A 57 6.22 10.92 11.38
CA VAL A 57 6.44 10.09 12.56
C VAL A 57 5.95 10.85 13.77
N ILE A 58 5.10 10.21 14.57
CA ILE A 58 4.58 10.75 15.82
C ILE A 58 5.10 9.90 16.97
N ASP A 59 5.79 10.53 17.91
CA ASP A 59 6.17 9.89 19.16
C ASP A 59 4.93 9.76 20.06
N CYS A 60 4.69 8.56 20.59
CA CYS A 60 3.59 8.29 21.52
C CYS A 60 3.94 8.59 22.98
N TYR A 61 5.14 9.11 23.25
CA TYR A 61 5.60 9.50 24.58
C TYR A 61 6.08 10.95 24.56
N PHE A 62 5.88 11.67 25.67
CA PHE A 62 6.40 13.03 25.79
C PHE A 62 7.92 12.99 26.00
N LYS A 63 8.67 13.62 25.09
CA LYS A 63 10.13 13.74 25.20
C LYS A 63 10.60 14.80 26.19
N GLN A 64 9.76 15.82 26.43
CA GLN A 64 10.08 17.00 27.23
C GLN A 64 8.84 17.50 28.00
N GLY A 65 9.05 18.31 29.04
CA GLY A 65 8.00 18.94 29.85
C GLY A 65 7.61 18.16 31.13
N THR A 66 6.54 18.61 31.80
CA THR A 66 6.03 18.03 33.07
C THR A 66 5.51 16.59 32.94
N ASN A 67 5.23 16.14 31.72
CA ASN A 67 4.77 14.78 31.43
C ASN A 67 5.83 13.92 30.75
N LYS A 68 7.12 14.28 30.84
CA LYS A 68 8.23 13.50 30.28
C LYS A 68 8.11 12.02 30.67
N ASP A 69 8.37 11.13 29.72
CA ASP A 69 8.30 9.67 29.82
C ASP A 69 6.88 9.09 30.06
N LYS A 70 5.84 9.94 30.13
CA LYS A 70 4.45 9.48 30.10
C LYS A 70 4.00 9.27 28.66
N SER A 71 3.12 8.30 28.46
CA SER A 71 2.44 8.06 27.19
C SER A 71 1.46 9.20 26.87
N LYS A 72 1.38 9.54 25.59
CA LYS A 72 0.35 10.40 25.02
C LYS A 72 -0.93 9.57 24.89
N GLY A 73 -2.00 10.03 25.53
CA GLY A 73 -3.33 9.46 25.31
C GLY A 73 -3.88 9.84 23.94
N LEU A 74 -4.97 9.20 23.52
CA LEU A 74 -5.61 9.48 22.23
C LEU A 74 -6.02 10.96 22.07
N VAL A 75 -6.38 11.65 23.15
CA VAL A 75 -6.74 13.08 23.11
C VAL A 75 -5.55 13.93 22.66
N GLU A 76 -4.34 13.62 23.14
CA GLU A 76 -3.16 14.39 22.78
C GLU A 76 -2.68 14.05 21.37
N LEU A 77 -2.76 12.77 20.99
CA LEU A 77 -2.48 12.35 19.61
C LEU A 77 -3.42 13.03 18.61
N CYS A 78 -4.71 13.22 18.95
CA CYS A 78 -5.65 13.96 18.09
C CYS A 78 -5.22 15.41 17.89
N LYS A 79 -4.72 16.09 18.93
CA LYS A 79 -4.22 17.47 18.80
C LYS A 79 -3.01 17.56 17.90
N GLU A 80 -2.04 16.65 18.04
CA GLU A 80 -0.85 16.59 17.17
C GLU A 80 -1.20 16.26 15.72
N LEU A 81 -2.28 15.50 15.51
CA LEU A 81 -2.84 15.19 14.21
C LEU A 81 -3.76 16.31 13.64
N GLY A 82 -4.00 17.39 14.39
CA GLY A 82 -4.90 18.46 13.96
C GLY A 82 -6.38 18.07 13.94
N VAL A 83 -6.76 16.96 14.58
CA VAL A 83 -8.15 16.49 14.67
C VAL A 83 -8.86 17.25 15.80
N GLN A 84 -9.87 18.05 15.45
CA GLN A 84 -10.69 18.74 16.43
C GLN A 84 -11.62 17.77 17.17
N LEU A 85 -11.52 17.74 18.49
CA LEU A 85 -12.38 16.92 19.35
C LEU A 85 -13.38 17.80 20.12
N PRO A 86 -14.65 17.38 20.26
CA PRO A 86 -15.61 18.04 21.13
C PRO A 86 -15.23 17.86 22.62
N ALA A 87 -15.60 18.84 23.45
CA ALA A 87 -15.14 18.96 24.85
C ALA A 87 -15.52 17.76 25.76
N LYS A 88 -16.63 17.07 25.48
CA LYS A 88 -17.08 15.86 26.20
C LYS A 88 -17.24 14.69 25.22
N ILE A 89 -16.14 14.24 24.63
CA ILE A 89 -16.14 13.07 23.76
C ILE A 89 -15.90 11.78 24.55
N LYS A 90 -16.59 10.68 24.20
CA LYS A 90 -16.33 9.34 24.76
C LYS A 90 -15.10 8.70 24.12
N LEU A 91 -14.50 7.70 24.78
CA LEU A 91 -13.32 7.02 24.25
C LEU A 91 -13.60 6.33 22.91
N ASP A 92 -14.77 5.72 22.77
CA ASP A 92 -15.15 4.99 21.55
C ASP A 92 -15.36 5.92 20.36
N GLU A 93 -15.90 7.13 20.59
CA GLU A 93 -16.03 8.17 19.57
C GLU A 93 -14.66 8.66 19.09
N ILE A 94 -13.68 8.84 19.99
CA ILE A 94 -12.30 9.18 19.59
C ILE A 94 -11.71 8.07 18.70
N ARG A 95 -11.93 6.80 19.07
CA ARG A 95 -11.45 5.65 18.28
C ARG A 95 -12.06 5.61 16.89
N GLU A 96 -13.34 5.94 16.74
CA GLU A 96 -14.00 5.98 15.44
C GLU A 96 -13.49 7.12 14.56
N ILE A 97 -13.20 8.29 15.13
CA ILE A 97 -12.61 9.41 14.39
C ILE A 97 -11.19 9.05 13.96
N LEU A 98 -10.38 8.52 14.88
CA LEU A 98 -9.00 8.16 14.60
C LEU A 98 -8.87 6.98 13.64
N SER A 99 -9.78 6.01 13.64
CA SER A 99 -9.74 4.87 12.72
C SER A 99 -9.84 5.30 11.25
N LYS A 100 -10.50 6.44 10.99
CA LYS A 100 -10.59 7.06 9.66
C LYS A 100 -9.30 7.83 9.29
N HIS A 101 -8.47 8.20 10.26
CA HIS A 101 -7.23 8.94 10.04
C HIS A 101 -6.09 8.02 9.53
N ARG A 102 -5.31 8.47 8.54
CA ARG A 102 -4.21 7.69 7.92
C ARG A 102 -3.20 7.14 8.94
N ALA A 103 -2.94 7.90 10.01
CA ALA A 103 -2.10 7.48 11.13
C ALA A 103 -2.54 6.16 11.79
N PHE A 104 -3.83 5.81 11.74
CA PHE A 104 -4.36 4.57 12.33
C PHE A 104 -5.05 3.65 11.32
N GLN A 105 -5.14 4.04 10.05
CA GLN A 105 -5.58 3.13 8.98
C GLN A 105 -4.59 1.95 8.83
N ASN A 106 -5.15 0.77 8.60
CA ASN A 106 -4.41 -0.45 8.31
C ASN A 106 -4.02 -0.47 6.83
N LEU A 107 -3.07 0.37 6.47
CA LEU A 107 -2.45 0.34 5.14
C LEU A 107 -1.29 -0.65 5.14
N THR A 108 -1.12 -1.33 4.03
CA THR A 108 0.04 -2.15 3.71
C THR A 108 1.22 -1.26 3.31
N LYS A 109 2.45 -1.77 3.47
CA LYS A 109 3.66 -1.07 3.00
C LYS A 109 3.58 -0.73 1.51
N LEU A 110 2.95 -1.60 0.71
CA LEU A 110 2.75 -1.40 -0.72
C LEU A 110 1.84 -0.19 -0.99
N GLU A 111 0.72 -0.05 -0.28
CA GLU A 111 -0.17 1.10 -0.40
C GLU A 111 0.50 2.40 0.04
N MET A 112 1.34 2.35 1.08
CA MET A 112 2.15 3.49 1.51
C MET A 112 3.15 3.92 0.43
N LEU A 113 3.85 2.96 -0.18
CA LEU A 113 4.79 3.22 -1.28
C LEU A 113 4.07 3.77 -2.51
N ALA A 114 2.93 3.18 -2.89
CA ALA A 114 2.14 3.64 -4.02
C ALA A 114 1.67 5.08 -3.80
N THR A 115 1.19 5.42 -2.59
CA THR A 115 0.83 6.81 -2.24
C THR A 115 2.03 7.74 -2.33
N LYS A 116 3.20 7.33 -1.81
CA LYS A 116 4.44 8.12 -1.85
C LYS A 116 4.87 8.47 -3.27
N TYR A 117 4.72 7.53 -4.22
CA TYR A 117 5.09 7.73 -5.62
C TYR A 117 3.92 8.15 -6.52
N ASN A 118 2.77 8.51 -5.93
CA ASN A 118 1.54 8.85 -6.67
C ASN A 118 1.12 7.78 -7.71
N VAL A 119 1.33 6.51 -7.36
CA VAL A 119 0.95 5.33 -8.15
C VAL A 119 -0.42 4.84 -7.69
N LYS A 120 -1.32 4.56 -8.64
CA LYS A 120 -2.62 3.94 -8.34
C LYS A 120 -2.49 2.43 -8.37
N ILE A 121 -2.91 1.76 -7.29
CA ILE A 121 -2.96 0.30 -7.21
C ILE A 121 -4.27 -0.19 -7.80
N ILE A 122 -4.18 -1.16 -8.72
CA ILE A 122 -5.33 -1.90 -9.25
C ILE A 122 -5.34 -3.26 -8.55
N TYR A 123 -6.41 -3.54 -7.80
CA TYR A 123 -6.58 -4.84 -7.14
C TYR A 123 -7.21 -5.82 -8.13
N CYS A 124 -6.51 -6.90 -8.43
CA CYS A 124 -7.07 -8.01 -9.20
C CYS A 124 -7.74 -9.02 -8.26
N PRO A 125 -8.92 -9.55 -8.62
CA PRO A 125 -9.60 -10.54 -7.80
C PRO A 125 -8.80 -11.87 -7.80
N LYS A 126 -8.92 -12.62 -6.69
CA LYS A 126 -8.19 -13.88 -6.51
C LYS A 126 -8.61 -14.90 -7.57
N TYR A 127 -7.64 -15.65 -8.10
CA TYR A 127 -7.85 -16.72 -9.09
C TYR A 127 -8.39 -16.28 -10.45
N HIS A 128 -8.30 -15.00 -10.78
CA HIS A 128 -8.68 -14.45 -12.08
C HIS A 128 -7.46 -13.99 -12.87
N CYS A 129 -6.60 -14.94 -13.27
CA CYS A 129 -5.39 -14.61 -14.03
C CYS A 129 -5.72 -14.04 -15.42
N GLU A 130 -6.88 -14.34 -15.97
CA GLU A 130 -7.40 -13.78 -17.23
C GLU A 130 -7.55 -12.25 -17.22
N LEU A 131 -7.67 -11.64 -16.04
CA LEU A 131 -7.76 -10.18 -15.89
C LEU A 131 -6.38 -9.52 -15.77
N ASN A 132 -5.31 -10.30 -15.65
CA ASN A 132 -3.95 -9.80 -15.53
C ASN A 132 -3.27 -9.79 -16.91
N ALA A 133 -3.07 -8.59 -17.47
CA ALA A 133 -2.50 -8.40 -18.81
C ALA A 133 -1.14 -9.10 -19.01
N ILE A 134 -0.38 -9.33 -17.94
CA ILE A 134 0.91 -10.01 -18.01
C ILE A 134 0.81 -11.46 -18.52
N GLU A 135 -0.33 -12.13 -18.31
CA GLU A 135 -0.55 -13.49 -18.79
C GLU A 135 -0.56 -13.56 -20.33
N GLY A 136 -1.10 -12.54 -20.99
CA GLY A 136 -1.06 -12.40 -22.44
C GLY A 136 0.36 -12.27 -22.97
N LEU A 137 1.17 -11.43 -22.32
CA LEU A 137 2.60 -11.30 -22.62
C LEU A 137 3.31 -12.65 -22.46
N TRP A 138 3.13 -13.33 -21.32
CA TRP A 138 3.80 -14.60 -21.05
C TRP A 138 3.39 -15.69 -22.05
N CYS A 139 2.11 -15.75 -22.44
CA CYS A 139 1.66 -16.66 -23.48
C CYS A 139 2.35 -16.41 -24.82
N ASN A 140 2.49 -15.14 -25.23
CA ASN A 140 3.21 -14.77 -26.43
C ASN A 140 4.70 -15.14 -26.36
N GLN A 141 5.37 -14.78 -25.26
CA GLN A 141 6.79 -15.09 -25.06
C GLN A 141 7.05 -16.60 -25.10
N LYS A 142 6.22 -17.41 -24.43
CA LYS A 142 6.31 -18.87 -24.46
C LYS A 142 6.17 -19.41 -25.88
N ALA A 143 5.20 -18.94 -26.65
CA ALA A 143 5.00 -19.37 -28.03
C ALA A 143 6.20 -18.98 -28.94
N PHE A 144 6.73 -17.77 -28.75
CA PHE A 144 7.90 -17.28 -29.50
C PHE A 144 9.16 -18.10 -29.22
N VAL A 145 9.47 -18.33 -27.94
CA VAL A 145 10.63 -19.11 -27.51
C VAL A 145 10.47 -20.56 -27.96
N ARG A 146 9.31 -21.19 -27.75
CA ARG A 146 9.07 -22.60 -28.07
C ARG A 146 9.26 -22.91 -29.56
N SER A 147 8.96 -21.97 -30.44
CA SER A 147 9.11 -22.14 -31.90
C SER A 147 10.53 -21.91 -32.42
N ARG A 148 11.46 -21.37 -31.60
CA ARG A 148 12.80 -20.94 -32.04
C ARG A 148 13.96 -21.45 -31.16
N THR A 149 13.64 -22.05 -30.03
CA THR A 149 14.63 -22.58 -29.09
C THR A 149 15.33 -23.81 -29.65
N ASP A 150 16.61 -23.97 -29.33
CA ASP A 150 17.38 -25.22 -29.50
C ASP A 150 17.63 -25.91 -28.15
N GLN A 151 16.84 -25.57 -27.13
CA GLN A 151 16.94 -26.07 -25.76
C GLN A 151 18.21 -25.65 -25.01
N SER A 152 19.04 -24.77 -25.59
CA SER A 152 20.14 -24.14 -24.85
C SER A 152 19.64 -22.98 -23.98
N PHE A 153 20.21 -22.87 -22.78
CA PHE A 153 19.86 -21.79 -21.84
C PHE A 153 20.23 -20.40 -22.40
N GLU A 154 21.38 -20.28 -23.06
CA GLU A 154 21.86 -19.03 -23.65
C GLU A 154 20.91 -18.50 -24.72
N LYS A 155 20.48 -19.37 -25.65
CA LYS A 155 19.53 -18.97 -26.69
C LYS A 155 18.14 -18.68 -26.11
N MET A 156 17.71 -19.43 -25.10
CA MET A 156 16.45 -19.14 -24.41
C MET A 156 16.44 -17.72 -23.82
N LEU A 157 17.52 -17.31 -23.14
CA LEU A 157 17.63 -15.94 -22.60
C LEU A 157 17.56 -14.88 -23.71
N LYS A 158 18.27 -15.10 -24.82
CA LYS A 158 18.22 -14.20 -25.98
C LYS A 158 16.79 -14.10 -26.56
N LEU A 159 16.13 -15.24 -26.75
CA LEU A 159 14.76 -15.31 -27.29
C LEU A 159 13.72 -14.68 -26.36
N ILE A 160 13.90 -14.72 -25.03
CA ILE A 160 13.01 -14.02 -24.09
C ILE A 160 13.09 -12.50 -24.30
N SER A 161 14.29 -11.96 -24.49
CA SER A 161 14.47 -10.54 -24.79
C SER A 161 13.90 -10.19 -26.17
N ASP A 162 14.22 -10.97 -27.19
CA ASP A 162 13.75 -10.76 -28.57
C ASP A 162 12.22 -10.83 -28.67
N SER A 163 11.57 -11.71 -27.90
CA SER A 163 10.11 -11.85 -27.91
C SER A 163 9.38 -10.57 -27.51
N ARG A 164 10.00 -9.71 -26.68
CA ARG A 164 9.41 -8.41 -26.31
C ARG A 164 9.39 -7.43 -27.47
N ILE A 165 10.43 -7.45 -28.31
CA ILE A 165 10.54 -6.60 -29.51
C ILE A 165 9.49 -7.00 -30.54
N HIS A 166 9.17 -8.29 -30.62
CA HIS A 166 8.18 -8.85 -31.54
C HIS A 166 6.77 -8.95 -30.95
N PHE A 167 6.55 -8.38 -29.76
CA PHE A 167 5.22 -8.31 -29.17
C PHE A 167 4.42 -7.23 -29.91
N VAL A 168 3.51 -7.67 -30.78
CA VAL A 168 2.53 -6.79 -31.43
C VAL A 168 1.26 -6.80 -30.57
N GLU A 169 0.79 -5.64 -30.15
CA GLU A 169 -0.52 -5.50 -29.52
C GLU A 169 -1.57 -6.11 -30.45
N ARG A 170 -2.26 -7.14 -29.95
CA ARG A 170 -3.43 -7.67 -30.62
C ARG A 170 -4.63 -6.88 -30.11
N GLU A 171 -5.38 -6.26 -31.02
CA GLU A 171 -6.70 -5.75 -30.68
C GLU A 171 -7.52 -6.90 -30.08
N ILE A 172 -8.07 -6.64 -28.91
CA ILE A 172 -9.05 -7.53 -28.30
C ILE A 172 -10.33 -7.35 -29.15
N ALA A 173 -10.59 -8.33 -30.02
CA ALA A 173 -11.81 -8.39 -30.83
C ALA A 173 -13.02 -8.78 -29.97
#